data_AF-A0A4S4BYD0-F1
#
_entry.id   AF-A0A4S4BYD0-F1
#
_cell.length_a   1.000
_cell.length_b   1.000
_cell.length_c   1.000
_cell.angle_alpha   90.00
_cell.angle_beta   90.00
_cell.angle_gamma   90.00
#
_symmetry.space_group_name_H-M   'P 1'
#
loop_
_entity.id
_entity.type
_entity.pdbx_description
1 polymer ?
#
loop_
_entity_poly.entity_id
_entity_poly.type
_entity_poly.pdbx_seq_one_letter_code
_entity_poly.pdbx_strand_id
1 'polypeptide(L)' 'MSDKTLLKSYHEASKLQVCEDFIKMLEKEIDARGLSLLKPTNKIK' A
#
# COMPACT_ATOMS: atom_id res chain seq x y z
N MET A 1 5.29 12.99 0.46
CA MET A 1 4.31 12.18 1.20
C MET A 1 5.04 11.42 2.30
N SER A 2 4.52 11.41 3.53
CA SER A 2 5.09 10.57 4.60
C SER A 2 4.72 9.10 4.39
N ASP A 3 5.46 8.19 4.99
CA ASP A 3 5.25 6.74 4.84
C ASP A 3 3.85 6.32 5.29
N LYS A 4 3.35 6.92 6.39
CA LYS A 4 1.98 6.73 6.87
C LYS A 4 0.94 7.13 5.82
N THR A 5 1.15 8.26 5.15
CA THR A 5 0.22 8.74 4.13
C THR A 5 0.31 7.87 2.87
N LEU A 6 1.50 7.41 2.47
CA LEU A 6 1.71 6.52 1.34
C LEU A 6 0.95 5.19 1.52
N LEU A 7 1.14 4.54 2.66
CA LEU A 7 0.45 3.29 2.98
C LEU A 7 -1.07 3.46 3.05
N LYS A 8 -1.54 4.57 3.64
CA LYS A 8 -2.97 4.88 3.68
C LYS A 8 -3.55 5.09 2.27
N SER A 9 -2.86 5.86 1.43
CA SER A 9 -3.26 6.10 0.04
C SER A 9 -3.33 4.81 -0.76
N TYR A 10 -2.35 3.92 -0.59
CA TYR A 10 -2.37 2.59 -1.23
C TYR A 10 -3.55 1.75 -0.78
N HIS A 11 -3.84 1.71 0.52
CA HIS A 11 -4.96 0.93 1.06
C HIS A 11 -6.31 1.45 0.55
N GLU A 12 -6.53 2.76 0.60
CA GLU A 12 -7.76 3.37 0.10
C GLU A 12 -7.90 3.22 -1.42
N ALA A 13 -6.83 3.42 -2.19
CA ALA A 13 -6.85 3.23 -3.65
C ALA A 13 -7.18 1.79 -4.04
N SER A 14 -6.61 0.81 -3.32
CA SER A 14 -6.91 -0.62 -3.52
C SER A 14 -8.36 -0.95 -3.17
N LYS A 15 -8.88 -0.40 -2.08
CA LYS A 15 -10.27 -0.62 -1.64
C LYS A 15 -11.30 0.00 -2.59
N LEU A 16 -11.00 1.19 -3.10
CA LEU A 16 -11.85 1.91 -4.06
C LEU A 16 -11.73 1.35 -5.48
N GLN A 17 -10.85 0.38 -5.72
CA GLN A 17 -10.53 -0.15 -7.05
C GLN A 17 -10.24 0.98 -8.04
N VAL A 18 -9.40 1.92 -7.61
CA VAL A 18 -8.87 2.98 -8.49
C VAL A 18 -8.07 2.33 -9.62
N CYS A 19 -7.77 3.08 -10.68
CA CYS A 19 -7.03 2.54 -11.82
C CYS A 19 -5.74 1.81 -11.38
N GLU A 20 -5.51 0.67 -12.03
CA GLU A 20 -4.44 -0.26 -11.67
C GLU A 20 -3.05 0.39 -11.77
N ASP A 21 -2.86 1.30 -12.73
CA ASP A 21 -1.59 2.02 -12.91
C ASP A 21 -1.25 2.91 -11.72
N PHE A 22 -2.25 3.54 -11.11
CA PHE A 22 -2.05 4.35 -9.91
C PHE A 22 -1.69 3.47 -8.71
N ILE A 23 -2.34 2.32 -8.57
CA ILE A 23 -2.02 1.35 -7.50
C ILE A 23 -0.58 0.84 -7.67
N LYS A 24 -0.17 0.44 -8.88
CA LYS A 24 1.20 0.01 -9.20
C LYS A 24 2.24 1.10 -8.94
N MET A 25 1.90 2.36 -9.20
CA MET A 25 2.77 3.49 -8.88
C MET A 25 3.03 3.59 -7.37
N LEU A 26 1.99 3.40 -6.55
CA LEU A 26 2.12 3.40 -5.09
C LEU A 26 2.90 2.18 -4.59
N GLU A 27 2.69 1.00 -5.17
CA GLU A 27 3.46 -0.22 -4.84
C GLU A 27 4.96 -0.01 -5.07
N LYS A 28 5.34 0.57 -6.21
CA LYS A 28 6.76 0.86 -6.52
C LYS A 28 7.38 1.82 -5.52
N GLU A 29 6.63 2.85 -5.11
CA GLU A 29 7.12 3.83 -4.14
C GLU A 29 7.25 3.22 -2.74
N ILE A 30 6.34 2.33 -2.36
CA ILE A 30 6.38 1.58 -1.10
C ILE A 30 7.61 0.66 -1.06
N ASP A 31 7.85 -0.07 -2.15
CA ASP A 31 8.99 -0.98 -2.28
C ASP A 31 10.32 -0.21 -2.28
N ALA A 32 10.41 0.90 -3.02
CA ALA A 32 11.60 1.76 -3.08
C ALA A 32 12.00 2.33 -1.71
N ARG A 33 11.04 2.52 -0.80
CA ARG A 33 11.27 2.98 0.56
C ARG A 33 11.52 1.86 1.57
N GLY A 34 11.47 0.60 1.14
CA GLY A 34 11.57 -0.56 2.03
C GLY A 34 10.41 -0.66 3.02
N LEU A 35 9.27 -0.01 2.73
CA LEU A 35 8.07 -0.07 3.55
C LEU A 35 7.40 -1.40 3.27
N SER A 36 7.90 -2.47 3.91
CA SER A 36 7.32 -3.80 3.76
C SER A 36 5.80 -3.70 4.00
N LEU A 37 5.02 -4.07 2.97
CA LEU A 37 3.59 -4.35 3.13
C LEU A 37 3.51 -5.54 4.08
N LEU A 38 3.55 -5.28 5.39
CA LEU A 38 3.20 -6.26 6.39
C LEU A 38 1.76 -6.63 6.07
N LYS A 39 1.61 -7.73 5.34
CA LYS A 39 0.33 -8.39 5.12
C LYS A 39 -0.37 -8.41 6.47
N PRO A 40 -1.67 -8.08 6.55
CA PRO A 40 -2.39 -8.22 7.80
C PRO A 40 -2.22 -9.66 8.25
N THR A 41 -1.38 -9.88 9.27
CA THR A 41 -1.19 -11.18 9.87
C THR A 41 -2.45 -11.46 10.66
N ASN A 42 -3.44 -12.06 10.00
CA ASN A 42 -4.40 -12.92 10.68
C ASN A 42 -3.60 -14.09 11.27
N LYS A 43 -2.94 -13.87 12.41
CA LYS A 43 -2.63 -14.96 13.34
C LYS A 43 -3.91 -15.22 14.13
N ILE A 44 -4.82 -15.96 13.50
CA ILE A 44 -5.83 -16.72 14.24
C ILE A 44 -5.03 -17.78 15.00
N LYS A 45 -4.98 -17.64 16.33
CA LYS A 45 -4.58 -18.68 17.26
C LYS A 45 -5.84 -19.18 17.94
#